data_AF-A0A368BKD5-F1
#
_entry.id   AF-A0A368BKD5-F1
#
_cell.length_a   1.000
_cell.length_b   1.000
_cell.length_c   1.000
_cell.angle_alpha   90.00
_cell.angle_beta   90.00
_cell.angle_gamma   90.00
#
_symmetry.space_group_name_H-M   'P 1'
#
loop_
_entity.id
_entity.type
_entity.pdbx_description
1 polymer ?
#
loop_
_entity_poly.entity_id
_entity_poly.type
_entity_poly.pdbx_seq_one_letter_code
_entity_poly.pdbx_strand_id
1 'polypeptide(L)'
;MESFIIYALVLALVQIWLIPMTLNLHNLQWQLSDRSEEIERSDMLKRALRAADNLKETLPVFLALVLLAMVAEKDVSNLACWWLIFRVAHGVCYLFKINYVRTLAWLGALGSLILMACQIVA
;
A
#
# COMPACT_ATOMS: atom_id res chain seq x y z
N MET A 1 -11.31 -6.88 -13.64
CA MET A 1 -10.55 -5.72 -13.12
C MET A 1 -11.07 -5.21 -11.77
N GLU A 2 -12.38 -5.20 -11.52
CA GLU A 2 -12.99 -4.77 -10.24
C GLU A 2 -12.39 -5.44 -8.99
N SER A 3 -12.08 -6.74 -9.07
CA SER A 3 -11.44 -7.48 -7.97
C SER A 3 -10.13 -6.84 -7.50
N PHE A 4 -9.37 -6.21 -8.39
CA PHE A 4 -8.12 -5.53 -8.03
C PHE A 4 -8.35 -4.28 -7.16
N ILE A 5 -9.47 -3.58 -7.35
CA ILE A 5 -9.89 -2.50 -6.45
C ILE A 5 -10.12 -3.07 -5.06
N ILE A 6 -10.89 -4.16 -4.95
CA ILE A 6 -11.18 -4.81 -3.67
C ILE A 6 -9.88 -5.28 -3.00
N TYR A 7 -8.98 -5.94 -3.74
CA TYR A 7 -7.71 -6.39 -3.18
C TYR A 7 -6.81 -5.23 -2.72
N ALA A 8 -6.78 -4.12 -3.45
CA ALA A 8 -6.04 -2.93 -3.03
C ALA A 8 -6.64 -2.29 -1.76
N LEU A 9 -7.98 -2.27 -1.64
CA LEU A 9 -8.66 -1.79 -0.44
C LEU A 9 -8.43 -2.71 0.77
N VAL A 10 -8.44 -4.04 0.57
CA VAL A 10 -8.07 -5.01 1.61
C VAL A 10 -6.61 -4.80 2.03
N LEU A 11 -5.69 -4.63 1.07
CA LEU A 11 -4.29 -4.34 1.36
C LEU A 11 -4.13 -3.05 2.16
N ALA A 12 -4.89 -2.00 1.79
CA ALA A 12 -4.92 -0.72 2.49
C ALA A 12 -5.43 -0.89 3.92
N LEU A 13 -6.55 -1.60 4.12
CA LEU A 13 -7.08 -1.90 5.44
C LEU A 13 -6.04 -2.63 6.31
N VAL A 14 -5.35 -3.62 5.74
CA VAL A 14 -4.34 -4.39 6.46
C VAL A 14 -3.11 -3.54 6.80
N GLN A 15 -2.51 -2.86 5.83
CA GLN A 15 -1.23 -2.16 6.03
C GLN A 15 -1.39 -0.81 6.75
N ILE A 16 -2.47 -0.07 6.49
CA ILE A 16 -2.69 1.27 7.05
C ILE A 16 -3.29 1.18 8.45
N TRP A 17 -4.17 0.23 8.69
CA TRP A 17 -4.93 0.16 9.94
C TRP A 17 -4.59 -1.07 10.77
N LEU A 18 -4.82 -2.29 10.26
CA LEU A 18 -4.72 -3.51 11.07
C LEU A 18 -3.31 -3.72 11.64
N ILE A 19 -2.27 -3.59 10.82
CA ILE A 19 -0.89 -3.78 11.27
C ILE A 19 -0.48 -2.71 12.30
N PRO A 20 -0.64 -1.39 12.07
CA PRO A 20 -0.33 -0.40 13.10
C PRO A 20 -1.16 -0.54 14.37
N MET A 21 -2.45 -0.88 14.26
CA MET A 21 -3.33 -1.09 15.41
C MET A 21 -2.87 -2.27 16.27
N THR A 22 -2.55 -3.41 15.65
CA THR A 22 -2.06 -4.61 16.34
C THR A 22 -0.72 -4.37 17.04
N LEU A 23 0.21 -3.66 16.38
CA LEU A 23 1.50 -3.31 16.96
C LEU A 23 1.41 -2.29 18.13
N ASN A 24 0.29 -1.59 18.25
CA ASN A 24 0.03 -0.60 19.30
C ASN A 24 -1.08 -1.03 20.27
N LEU A 25 -1.44 -2.32 20.33
CA LEU A 25 -2.49 -2.83 21.21
C LEU A 25 -2.22 -2.61 22.71
N HIS A 26 -0.97 -2.42 23.14
CA HIS A 26 -0.70 -2.11 24.54
C HIS A 26 -1.19 -0.68 24.91
N ASN A 27 -1.37 0.20 23.93
CA ASN A 27 -1.85 1.57 24.11
C ASN A 27 -3.32 1.73 23.65
N LEU A 28 -4.22 0.82 24.03
CA LEU A 28 -5.64 0.88 23.60
C LEU A 28 -6.34 2.19 23.96
N GLN A 29 -6.10 2.71 25.16
CA GLN A 29 -6.71 3.98 25.59
C GLN A 29 -6.29 5.12 24.65
N TRP A 30 -4.99 5.19 24.30
CA TRP A 30 -4.50 6.14 23.32
C TRP A 30 -5.13 5.93 21.93
N GLN A 31 -5.30 4.68 21.48
CA GLN A 31 -5.92 4.39 20.18
C GLN A 31 -7.37 4.86 20.06
N LEU A 32 -8.11 4.85 21.18
CA LEU A 32 -9.50 5.30 21.32
C LEU A 32 -9.62 6.80 21.66
N SER A 33 -8.52 7.44 22.05
CA SER A 33 -8.47 8.89 22.29
C SER A 33 -8.39 9.68 20.98
N ASP A 34 -8.32 11.01 21.10
CA ASP A 34 -8.00 11.92 19.99
C ASP A 34 -6.55 11.79 19.47
N ARG A 35 -5.71 10.99 20.15
CA ARG A 35 -4.31 10.71 19.82
C ARG A 35 -3.42 11.95 19.87
N SER A 36 -3.81 12.94 20.66
CA SER A 36 -3.06 14.18 20.85
C SER A 36 -1.81 13.98 21.71
N GLU A 37 -1.85 13.04 22.66
CA GLU A 37 -0.70 12.69 23.49
C GLU A 37 0.43 12.01 22.70
N GLU A 38 1.67 12.41 22.97
CA GLU A 38 2.85 11.72 22.46
C GLU A 38 3.07 10.41 23.22
N ILE A 39 3.09 9.30 22.48
CA ILE A 39 3.42 7.97 23.02
C ILE A 39 4.76 7.49 22.48
N GLU A 40 5.46 6.70 23.28
CA GLU A 40 6.63 5.98 22.80
C GLU A 40 6.18 4.91 21.79
N ARG A 41 6.70 5.01 20.57
CA ARG A 41 6.41 4.04 19.50
C ARG A 41 7.59 3.09 19.33
N SER A 42 7.31 1.79 19.33
CA SER A 42 8.30 0.78 18.98
C SER A 42 8.86 1.01 17.59
N ASP A 43 10.11 0.59 17.36
CA ASP A 43 10.74 0.71 16.04
C ASP A 43 9.96 -0.02 14.94
N MET A 44 9.28 -1.12 15.28
CA MET A 44 8.44 -1.84 14.34
C MET A 44 7.18 -1.06 13.98
N LEU A 45 6.52 -0.44 14.97
CA LEU A 45 5.38 0.45 14.73
C LEU A 45 5.79 1.65 13.86
N LYS A 46 6.93 2.30 14.14
CA LYS A 46 7.47 3.37 13.30
C LYS A 46 7.70 2.93 11.85
N ARG A 47 8.18 1.69 11.63
CA ARG A 47 8.35 1.12 10.28
C ARG A 47 7.01 0.81 9.61
N ALA A 48 6.05 0.25 10.34
CA ALA A 48 4.70 -0.02 9.83
C ALA A 48 4.02 1.27 9.36
N LEU A 49 4.09 2.34 10.16
CA LEU A 49 3.53 3.65 9.81
C LEU A 49 4.17 4.23 8.55
N ARG A 50 5.50 4.17 8.40
CA ARG A 50 6.17 4.61 7.16
C ARG A 50 5.77 3.78 5.94
N ALA A 51 5.59 2.46 6.10
CA ALA A 51 5.10 1.60 5.03
C ALA A 51 3.66 1.97 4.63
N ALA A 52 2.81 2.24 5.63
CA ALA A 52 1.43 2.69 5.43
C ALA A 52 1.36 4.05 4.72
N ASP A 53 2.17 5.02 5.11
CA ASP A 53 2.21 6.34 4.47
C ASP A 53 2.66 6.23 3.01
N ASN A 54 3.66 5.38 2.74
CA ASN A 54 4.04 5.09 1.36
C ASN A 54 2.89 4.42 0.55
N LEU A 55 2.08 3.56 1.18
CA LEU A 55 0.87 3.00 0.55
C LEU A 55 -0.14 4.08 0.18
N LYS A 56 -0.38 5.04 1.06
CA LYS A 56 -1.30 6.16 0.81
C LYS A 56 -0.86 7.01 -0.38
N GLU A 57 0.44 7.16 -0.65
CA GLU A 57 0.94 7.94 -1.79
C GLU A 57 0.56 7.34 -3.15
N THR A 58 0.51 6.00 -3.24
CA THR A 58 0.36 5.28 -4.53
C THR A 58 -1.01 4.63 -4.69
N LEU A 59 -1.75 4.43 -3.60
CA LEU A 59 -3.09 3.82 -3.63
C LEU A 59 -4.10 4.65 -4.45
N PRO A 60 -4.24 5.98 -4.28
CA PRO A 60 -5.16 6.77 -5.10
C PRO A 60 -4.83 6.69 -6.59
N VAL A 61 -3.54 6.68 -6.94
CA VAL A 61 -3.06 6.55 -8.32
C VAL A 61 -3.47 5.20 -8.90
N PHE A 62 -3.24 4.10 -8.16
CA PHE A 62 -3.65 2.77 -8.58
C PHE A 62 -5.17 2.68 -8.81
N LEU A 63 -5.96 3.15 -7.85
CA LEU A 63 -7.43 3.12 -7.93
C LEU A 63 -7.93 3.94 -9.13
N ALA A 64 -7.39 5.14 -9.34
CA ALA A 64 -7.74 5.98 -10.48
C ALA A 64 -7.40 5.31 -11.81
N LEU A 65 -6.23 4.67 -11.93
CA LEU A 65 -5.82 3.98 -13.16
C LEU A 65 -6.69 2.75 -13.46
N VAL A 66 -7.05 1.94 -12.45
CA VAL A 66 -7.95 0.80 -12.67
C VAL A 66 -9.34 1.27 -13.09
N LEU A 67 -9.88 2.31 -12.44
CA LEU A 67 -11.18 2.89 -12.82
C LEU A 67 -11.14 3.49 -14.23
N LEU A 68 -10.08 4.23 -14.57
CA LEU A 68 -9.92 4.80 -15.89
C LEU A 68 -9.80 3.72 -16.96
N ALA A 69 -9.04 2.65 -16.70
CA ALA A 69 -8.93 1.50 -17.59
C ALA A 69 -10.27 0.80 -17.82
N MET A 70 -11.12 0.69 -16.78
CA MET A 70 -12.48 0.15 -16.92
C MET A 70 -13.34 1.02 -17.84
N VAL A 71 -13.30 2.35 -17.67
CA VAL A 71 -14.07 3.29 -18.52
C VAL A 71 -13.54 3.31 -19.95
N ALA A 72 -12.22 3.19 -20.13
CA ALA A 72 -11.57 3.16 -21.43
C ALA A 72 -11.61 1.77 -22.11
N GLU A 73 -12.20 0.76 -21.47
CA GLU A 73 -12.24 -0.64 -21.92
C GLU A 73 -10.85 -1.23 -22.24
N LYS A 74 -9.83 -0.83 -21.47
CA LYS A 74 -8.44 -1.29 -21.60
C LYS A 74 -8.11 -2.32 -20.53
N ASP A 75 -7.57 -3.48 -20.92
CA ASP A 75 -7.19 -4.52 -19.95
C ASP A 75 -5.80 -4.27 -19.35
N VAL A 76 -5.77 -3.81 -18.10
CA VAL A 76 -4.54 -3.61 -17.32
C VAL A 76 -4.32 -4.67 -16.24
N SER A 77 -5.05 -5.79 -16.29
CA SER A 77 -5.11 -6.80 -15.22
C SER A 77 -3.74 -7.35 -14.80
N ASN A 78 -2.86 -7.64 -15.77
CA ASN A 78 -1.53 -8.15 -15.48
C ASN A 78 -0.68 -7.15 -14.67
N LEU A 79 -0.68 -5.89 -15.09
CA LEU A 79 0.06 -4.82 -14.40
C LEU A 79 -0.54 -4.52 -13.02
N ALA A 80 -1.87 -4.57 -12.91
CA ALA A 80 -2.56 -4.39 -11.63
C ALA A 80 -2.19 -5.49 -10.62
N CYS A 81 -2.10 -6.74 -11.08
CA CYS A 81 -1.64 -7.87 -10.28
C CYS A 81 -0.20 -7.68 -9.79
N TRP A 82 0.72 -7.28 -10.68
CA TRP A 82 2.11 -7.00 -10.32
C TRP A 82 2.24 -5.88 -9.30
N TRP A 83 1.48 -4.80 -9.46
CA TRP A 83 1.44 -3.74 -8.46
C TRP A 83 1.09 -4.29 -7.08
N LEU A 84 0.02 -5.09 -6.95
CA LEU A 84 -0.37 -5.70 -5.67
C LEU A 84 0.74 -6.56 -5.07
N ILE A 85 1.34 -7.46 -5.87
CA ILE A 85 2.45 -8.31 -5.42
C ILE A 85 3.59 -7.45 -4.89
N PHE A 86 3.99 -6.41 -5.62
CA PHE A 86 5.04 -5.51 -5.21
C PHE A 86 4.69 -4.72 -3.95
N ARG A 87 3.44 -4.29 -3.74
CA ARG A 87 3.03 -3.60 -2.51
C ARG A 87 3.01 -4.52 -1.28
N VAL A 88 2.64 -5.79 -1.45
CA VAL A 88 2.76 -6.80 -0.39
C VAL A 88 4.24 -7.02 -0.05
N ALA A 89 5.07 -7.30 -1.06
CA ALA A 89 6.50 -7.52 -0.88
C ALA A 89 7.20 -6.31 -0.24
N HIS A 90 6.87 -5.10 -0.69
CA HIS A 90 7.38 -3.85 -0.13
C HIS A 90 7.02 -3.71 1.35
N GLY A 91 5.74 -3.88 1.71
CA GLY A 91 5.26 -3.79 3.09
C GLY A 91 5.98 -4.77 4.03
N VAL A 92 6.08 -6.05 3.61
CA VAL A 92 6.82 -7.08 4.36
C VAL A 92 8.29 -6.70 4.52
N CYS A 93 8.99 -6.38 3.43
CA CYS A 93 10.41 -6.01 3.49
C CYS A 93 10.66 -4.77 4.36
N TYR A 94 9.72 -3.81 4.38
CA TYR A 94 9.79 -2.62 5.20
C TYR A 94 9.76 -2.97 6.70
N LEU A 95 8.86 -3.86 7.11
CA LEU A 95 8.74 -4.30 8.51
C LEU A 95 9.99 -5.04 8.99
N PHE A 96 10.58 -5.87 8.14
CA PHE A 96 11.72 -6.75 8.47
C PHE A 96 13.10 -6.18 8.09
N LYS A 97 13.19 -4.90 7.67
CA LYS A 97 14.46 -4.23 7.31
C LYS A 97 15.24 -4.88 6.14
N ILE A 98 14.54 -5.49 5.18
CA ILE A 98 15.15 -6.08 3.98
C ILE A 98 15.33 -4.98 2.91
N ASN A 99 16.42 -4.23 3.00
CA ASN A 99 16.57 -2.94 2.30
C ASN A 99 16.57 -3.04 0.76
N TYR A 100 17.36 -3.95 0.16
CA TYR A 100 17.49 -4.02 -1.30
C TYR A 100 16.20 -4.50 -1.98
N VAL A 101 15.61 -5.57 -1.45
CA VAL A 101 14.35 -6.13 -1.97
C VAL A 101 13.21 -5.14 -1.82
N ARG A 102 13.16 -4.37 -0.72
CA ARG A 102 12.19 -3.28 -0.54
C ARG A 102 12.28 -2.27 -1.69
N THR A 103 13.48 -1.80 -2.03
CA THR A 103 13.65 -0.81 -3.09
C THR A 103 13.27 -1.37 -4.46
N LEU A 104 13.63 -2.62 -4.75
CA LEU A 104 13.21 -3.28 -6.00
C LEU A 104 11.69 -3.44 -6.09
N ALA A 105 11.04 -3.84 -4.99
CA ALA A 105 9.58 -3.93 -4.94
C ALA A 105 8.92 -2.55 -5.13
N TRP A 106 9.48 -1.49 -4.54
CA TRP A 106 8.98 -0.12 -4.74
C TRP A 106 9.10 0.30 -6.22
N LEU A 107 10.25 0.06 -6.86
CA LEU A 107 10.46 0.34 -8.28
C LEU A 107 9.52 -0.47 -9.18
N GLY A 108 9.30 -1.75 -8.88
CA GLY A 108 8.36 -2.59 -9.61
C GLY A 108 6.92 -2.09 -9.50
N ALA A 109 6.49 -1.64 -8.32
CA ALA A 109 5.18 -1.02 -8.14
C ALA A 109 5.06 0.28 -8.95
N LEU A 110 6.06 1.15 -8.90
CA LEU A 110 6.08 2.39 -9.68
C LEU A 110 6.01 2.10 -11.19
N GLY A 111 6.83 1.16 -11.68
CA GLY A 111 6.84 0.73 -13.07
C GLY A 111 5.48 0.18 -13.52
N SER A 112 4.80 -0.59 -12.65
CA SER A 112 3.45 -1.09 -12.94
C SER A 112 2.47 0.06 -13.16
N LEU A 113 2.48 1.09 -12.32
CA LEU A 113 1.60 2.27 -12.50
C LEU A 113 1.89 3.03 -13.79
N ILE A 114 3.16 3.25 -14.12
CA ILE A 114 3.56 3.95 -15.35
C ILE A 114 3.10 3.17 -16.57
N LEU A 115 3.33 1.85 -16.59
CA LEU A 115 2.93 1.00 -17.71
C LEU A 115 1.41 0.91 -17.85
N MET A 116 0.66 0.93 -16.74
CA MET A 116 -0.81 0.99 -16.80
C MET A 116 -1.26 2.28 -17.49
N ALA A 117 -0.69 3.42 -17.11
CA ALA A 117 -1.00 4.70 -17.73
C ALA A 117 -0.66 4.70 -19.23
N CYS A 118 0.52 4.18 -19.61
CA CYS A 118 0.89 4.05 -21.03
C CYS A 118 -0.09 3.17 -21.81
N GLN A 119 -0.50 2.02 -21.25
CA GLN A 119 -1.40 1.09 -21.90
C GLN A 119 -2.83 1.65 -22.05
N ILE A 120 -3.25 2.53 -21.15
CA ILE A 120 -4.56 3.21 -21.24
C ILE A 120 -4.57 4.24 -22.39
N VAL A 121 -3.46 4.96 -22.57
CA VAL A 121 -3.35 6.05 -23.56
C VAL A 121 -3.00 5.55 -24.97
N ALA A 122 -2.32 4.41 -25.08
CA ALA A 122 -2.00 3.76 -26.36
C ALA A 122 -3.24 3.11 -26.98
#